data_AF-I1LIN7-F1
#
_entry.id   AF-I1LIN7-F1
#
_cell.length_a   1.000
_cell.length_b   1.000
_cell.length_c   1.000
_cell.angle_alpha   90.00
_cell.angle_beta   90.00
_cell.angle_gamma   90.00
#
_symmetry.space_group_name_H-M   'P 1'
#
loop_
_entity.id
_entity.type
_entity.pdbx_description
1 polymer ?
#
loop_
_entity_poly.entity_id
_entity_poly.type
_entity_poly.pdbx_seq_one_letter_code
_entity_poly.pdbx_strand_id
1 'polypeptide(L)'
;MAFFILSFLFLLLVSSATACDRCLYQSKASYFSKASALSSGACGYGSLALDISGGHLAAGVDSLFKNGAGCGACFQIRCKNPTLCSKEGTKVVLTDLNHNNQTDFVLSSRAFAGMAQKGMGQQILKLGIAEIEYKRVPCDYKNQNLAVRVEESSKKPDYLAIKFLYQGGQTEIVAVDVAQVCCKT
;
A
#
# COMPACT_ATOMS: atom_id res chain seq x y z
N MET A 1 47.93 -3.86 2.60
CA MET A 1 46.93 -4.01 3.69
C MET A 1 45.97 -2.83 3.79
N ALA A 2 46.41 -1.57 3.67
CA ALA A 2 45.50 -0.40 3.74
C ALA A 2 44.43 -0.32 2.63
N PHE A 3 44.74 -0.75 1.40
CA PHE A 3 43.79 -0.74 0.27
C PHE A 3 42.60 -1.71 0.45
N PHE A 4 42.83 -2.87 1.06
CA PHE A 4 41.77 -3.83 1.37
C PHE A 4 40.86 -3.35 2.50
N ILE A 5 41.41 -2.60 3.46
CA ILE A 5 40.64 -2.00 4.56
C ILE A 5 39.75 -0.87 4.06
N LEU A 6 40.24 -0.02 3.14
CA LEU A 6 39.44 1.05 2.51
C LEU A 6 38.27 0.49 1.67
N SER A 7 38.50 -0.61 0.96
CA SER A 7 37.46 -1.31 0.18
C SER A 7 36.37 -1.92 1.08
N PHE A 8 36.74 -2.50 2.22
CA PHE A 8 35.80 -3.04 3.20
C PHE A 8 34.97 -1.95 3.90
N LEU A 9 35.57 -0.80 4.21
CA LEU A 9 34.88 0.38 4.75
C LEU A 9 33.89 0.99 3.75
N PHE A 10 34.22 0.99 2.46
CA PHE A 10 33.32 1.45 1.41
C PHE A 10 32.11 0.51 1.23
N LEU A 11 32.31 -0.81 1.32
CA LEU A 11 31.22 -1.81 1.27
C LEU A 11 30.27 -1.74 2.47
N LEU A 12 30.77 -1.39 3.66
CA LEU A 12 29.94 -1.18 4.86
C LEU A 12 29.08 0.09 4.77
N LEU A 13 29.58 1.17 4.15
CA LEU A 13 28.81 2.41 3.91
C LEU A 13 27.71 2.23 2.87
N VAL A 14 27.93 1.41 1.83
CA VAL A 14 26.93 1.11 0.80
C VAL A 14 25.81 0.21 1.34
N SER A 15 26.10 -0.64 2.34
CA SER A 15 25.11 -1.55 2.95
C SER A 15 24.02 -0.82 3.77
N SER A 16 24.25 0.43 4.19
CA SER A 16 23.21 1.25 4.84
C SER A 16 22.21 1.88 3.85
N ALA A 17 22.52 1.88 2.55
CA ALA A 17 21.65 2.46 1.52
C ALA A 17 20.61 1.47 0.95
N THR A 18 20.67 0.19 1.32
CA THR A 18 19.68 -0.81 0.91
C THR A 18 18.47 -0.78 1.86
N ALA A 19 17.44 -0.03 1.43
CA ALA A 19 16.03 -0.13 1.84
C ALA A 19 15.77 -0.20 3.35
N CYS A 20 15.73 0.96 3.98
CA CYS A 20 15.22 1.11 5.33
C CYS A 20 13.68 0.96 5.34
N ASP A 21 13.20 -0.26 5.55
CA ASP A 21 11.76 -0.61 5.68
C ASP A 21 11.04 0.14 6.84
N ARG A 22 11.80 0.83 7.71
CA ARG A 22 11.29 1.63 8.84
C ARG A 22 11.43 3.14 8.63
N CYS A 23 11.94 3.58 7.49
CA CYS A 23 12.21 4.99 7.28
C CYS A 23 10.92 5.79 7.08
N LEU A 24 10.94 7.00 7.64
CA LEU A 24 9.86 7.96 7.51
C LEU A 24 10.11 8.77 6.24
N TYR A 25 9.16 8.74 5.33
CA TYR A 25 9.19 9.51 4.09
C TYR A 25 8.29 10.73 4.22
N GLN A 26 8.70 11.84 3.62
CA GLN A 26 7.88 13.05 3.54
C GLN A 26 7.33 13.19 2.14
N SER A 27 6.06 13.54 2.02
CA SER A 27 5.41 13.72 0.72
C SER A 27 4.11 14.52 0.85
N LYS A 28 3.27 14.49 -0.19
CA LYS A 28 1.93 15.04 -0.22
C LYS A 28 0.91 13.96 -0.51
N ALA A 29 -0.28 14.12 0.05
CA ALA A 29 -1.44 13.33 -0.30
C ALA A 29 -2.59 14.23 -0.73
N SER A 30 -3.38 13.76 -1.69
CA SER A 30 -4.70 14.30 -2.02
C SER A 30 -5.78 13.26 -1.67
N TYR A 31 -7.05 13.54 -1.98
CA TYR A 31 -8.11 12.57 -1.76
C TYR A 31 -9.18 12.54 -2.86
N PHE A 32 -9.95 11.45 -2.88
CA PHE A 32 -11.14 11.30 -3.70
C PHE A 32 -12.36 10.92 -2.85
N SER A 33 -13.55 11.30 -3.32
CA SER A 33 -14.83 11.02 -2.64
C SER A 33 -15.80 10.19 -3.48
N LYS A 34 -15.46 9.88 -4.73
CA LYS A 34 -16.36 9.12 -5.63
C LYS A 34 -16.49 7.69 -5.12
N ALA A 35 -17.72 7.27 -4.80
CA ALA A 35 -17.98 5.91 -4.31
C ALA A 35 -17.57 4.83 -5.32
N SER A 36 -17.78 5.06 -6.62
CA SER A 36 -17.36 4.13 -7.67
C SER A 36 -15.84 3.88 -7.70
N ALA A 37 -15.05 4.88 -7.29
CA ALA A 37 -13.60 4.76 -7.22
C ALA A 37 -13.13 3.90 -6.02
N LEU A 38 -14.00 3.61 -5.05
CA LEU A 38 -13.68 2.70 -3.94
C LEU A 38 -13.71 1.22 -4.37
N SER A 39 -14.39 0.92 -5.47
CA SER A 39 -14.53 -0.44 -6.00
C SER A 39 -13.80 -0.65 -7.32
N SER A 40 -12.93 0.28 -7.71
CA SER A 40 -12.09 0.20 -8.91
C SER A 40 -10.64 0.48 -8.54
N GLY A 41 -9.70 -0.08 -9.29
CA GLY A 41 -8.29 0.25 -9.14
C GLY A 41 -7.40 -0.75 -9.85
N ALA A 42 -6.16 -0.34 -10.10
CA ALA A 42 -5.14 -1.11 -10.81
C ALA A 42 -4.80 -2.44 -10.11
N CYS A 43 -5.04 -2.57 -8.80
CA CYS A 43 -4.85 -3.84 -8.08
C CYS A 43 -5.99 -4.86 -8.30
N GLY A 44 -7.09 -4.46 -8.96
CA GLY A 44 -8.16 -5.37 -9.35
C GLY A 44 -9.00 -5.94 -8.21
N TYR A 45 -8.91 -5.45 -6.97
CA TYR A 45 -9.70 -5.98 -5.85
C TYR A 45 -11.22 -5.80 -6.02
N GLY A 46 -11.66 -4.86 -6.85
CA GLY A 46 -13.08 -4.59 -7.02
C GLY A 46 -13.71 -4.09 -5.72
N SER A 47 -14.94 -4.52 -5.44
CA SER A 47 -15.63 -4.21 -4.17
C SER A 47 -14.91 -4.72 -2.92
N LEU A 48 -14.09 -5.78 -3.03
CA LEU A 48 -13.32 -6.32 -1.90
C LEU A 48 -12.27 -5.35 -1.36
N ALA A 49 -11.90 -4.31 -2.13
CA ALA A 49 -10.98 -3.28 -1.66
C ALA A 49 -11.48 -2.61 -0.37
N LEU A 50 -12.80 -2.45 -0.24
CA LEU A 50 -13.43 -1.91 0.97
C LEU A 50 -13.26 -2.84 2.18
N ASP A 51 -13.44 -4.14 1.99
CA ASP A 51 -13.34 -5.14 3.05
C ASP A 51 -11.88 -5.29 3.52
N ILE A 52 -10.93 -5.33 2.58
CA ILE A 52 -9.50 -5.45 2.88
C ILE A 52 -9.01 -4.20 3.63
N SER A 53 -9.45 -3.00 3.23
CA SER A 53 -8.93 -1.74 3.79
C SER A 53 -9.77 -1.15 4.92
N GLY A 54 -10.96 -1.70 5.21
CA GLY A 54 -11.96 -1.04 6.07
C GLY A 54 -12.39 0.33 5.53
N GLY A 55 -12.32 0.52 4.21
CA GLY A 55 -12.56 1.80 3.55
C GLY A 55 -11.42 2.81 3.64
N HIS A 56 -10.21 2.41 4.05
CA HIS A 56 -9.01 3.25 4.07
C HIS A 56 -8.08 2.93 2.88
N LEU A 57 -8.54 3.28 1.68
CA LEU A 57 -7.85 3.00 0.43
C LEU A 57 -6.83 4.08 0.09
N ALA A 58 -5.80 3.69 -0.66
CA ALA A 58 -4.82 4.58 -1.26
C ALA A 58 -4.48 4.15 -2.70
N ALA A 59 -4.40 5.13 -3.59
CA ALA A 59 -3.65 5.03 -4.83
C ALA A 59 -2.25 5.60 -4.60
N GLY A 60 -1.20 4.91 -5.07
CA GLY A 60 0.19 5.35 -4.88
C GLY A 60 0.91 5.50 -6.21
N VAL A 61 1.92 6.36 -6.28
CA VAL A 61 2.77 6.53 -7.47
C VAL A 61 3.51 5.24 -7.84
N ASP A 62 4.09 5.19 -9.05
CA ASP A 62 4.75 3.99 -9.60
C ASP A 62 5.78 3.35 -8.66
N SER A 63 6.56 4.14 -7.92
CA SER A 63 7.57 3.64 -6.98
C SER A 63 6.96 2.87 -5.79
N LEU A 64 5.71 3.18 -5.43
CA LEU A 64 4.94 2.50 -4.39
C LEU A 64 4.12 1.34 -4.97
N PHE A 65 3.54 1.55 -6.15
CA PHE A 65 2.73 0.55 -6.86
C PHE A 65 3.57 -0.63 -7.36
N LYS A 66 4.82 -0.39 -7.78
CA LYS A 66 5.80 -1.39 -8.21
C LYS A 66 5.25 -2.38 -9.24
N ASN A 67 4.62 -1.87 -10.29
CA ASN A 67 3.98 -2.69 -11.33
C ASN A 67 3.00 -3.74 -10.74
N GLY A 68 2.32 -3.41 -9.65
CA GLY A 68 1.38 -4.28 -8.96
C GLY A 68 1.96 -5.08 -7.80
N ALA A 69 3.28 -5.20 -7.66
CA ALA A 69 3.89 -5.90 -6.51
C ALA A 69 3.62 -5.19 -5.17
N GLY A 70 3.32 -3.88 -5.21
CA GLY A 70 2.90 -3.12 -4.04
C GLY A 70 1.43 -3.27 -3.67
N CYS A 71 0.61 -3.94 -4.49
CA CYS A 71 -0.81 -4.13 -4.21
C CYS A 71 -1.03 -4.85 -2.88
N GLY A 72 -1.92 -4.29 -2.06
CA GLY A 72 -2.19 -4.82 -0.72
C GLY A 72 -1.18 -4.39 0.34
N ALA A 73 -0.13 -3.64 0.00
CA ALA A 73 0.82 -3.11 0.97
C ALA A 73 0.16 -2.07 1.89
N CYS A 74 0.54 -2.09 3.17
CA CYS A 74 0.01 -1.18 4.17
C CYS A 74 1.00 -0.06 4.50
N PHE A 75 0.45 1.15 4.64
CA PHE A 75 1.19 2.34 5.02
C PHE A 75 0.54 3.02 6.22
N GLN A 76 1.35 3.50 7.14
CA GLN A 76 0.91 4.47 8.15
C GLN A 76 1.19 5.86 7.61
N ILE A 77 0.17 6.71 7.51
CA ILE A 77 0.25 8.06 6.96
C ILE A 77 -0.27 9.07 7.96
N ARG A 78 0.52 10.10 8.25
CA ARG A 78 0.15 11.22 9.14
C ARG A 78 0.33 12.54 8.41
N CYS A 79 -0.56 13.50 8.63
CA CYS A 79 -0.35 14.86 8.15
C CYS A 79 0.48 15.71 9.13
N LYS A 80 1.18 16.74 8.62
CA LYS A 80 2.20 17.48 9.38
C LYS A 80 1.67 18.65 10.21
N ASN A 81 0.44 19.13 9.97
CA ASN A 81 -0.11 20.29 10.68
C ASN A 81 -0.56 19.91 12.11
N PRO A 82 0.15 20.30 13.18
CA PRO A 82 -0.12 19.83 14.54
C PRO A 82 -1.48 20.29 15.11
N THR A 83 -2.08 21.35 14.57
CA THR A 83 -3.39 21.85 15.04
C THR A 83 -4.56 21.05 14.44
N LEU A 84 -4.35 20.39 13.31
CA LEU A 84 -5.37 19.61 12.59
C LEU A 84 -5.14 18.11 12.69
N CYS A 85 -3.88 17.68 12.69
CA CYS A 85 -3.46 16.30 12.49
C CYS A 85 -3.37 15.53 13.80
N SER A 86 -3.79 14.26 13.76
CA SER A 86 -3.51 13.33 14.85
C SER A 86 -2.03 12.91 14.81
N LYS A 87 -1.46 12.59 15.98
CA LYS A 87 -0.07 12.10 16.05
C LYS A 87 0.10 10.70 15.46
N GLU A 88 -0.97 9.91 15.46
CA GLU A 88 -0.98 8.54 14.95
C GLU A 88 -1.15 8.52 13.43
N GLY A 89 -1.99 9.40 12.87
CA GLY A 89 -2.38 9.36 11.47
C GLY A 89 -3.40 8.25 11.19
N THR A 90 -3.41 7.75 9.96
CA THR A 90 -4.25 6.64 9.51
C THR A 90 -3.41 5.53 8.91
N LYS A 91 -3.86 4.27 9.06
CA LYS A 91 -3.37 3.15 8.25
C LYS A 91 -4.16 3.12 6.94
N VAL A 92 -3.49 2.84 5.82
CA VAL A 92 -4.12 2.66 4.51
C VAL A 92 -3.61 1.40 3.83
N VAL A 93 -4.38 0.90 2.87
CA VAL A 93 -3.99 -0.19 1.99
C VAL A 93 -3.84 0.34 0.57
N LEU A 94 -2.75 0.00 -0.10
CA LEU A 94 -2.52 0.34 -1.50
C LEU A 94 -3.40 -0.53 -2.40
N THR A 95 -4.35 0.09 -3.10
CA THR A 95 -5.35 -0.61 -3.92
C THR A 95 -5.37 -0.13 -5.37
N ASP A 96 -4.62 0.92 -5.70
CA ASP A 96 -4.64 1.55 -7.00
C ASP A 96 -3.30 2.25 -7.33
N LEU A 97 -3.16 2.65 -8.59
CA LEU A 97 -2.04 3.39 -9.12
C LEU A 97 -2.42 4.87 -9.28
N ASN A 98 -1.58 5.75 -8.77
CA ASN A 98 -1.68 7.17 -9.02
C ASN A 98 -0.71 7.58 -10.14
N HIS A 99 -1.25 7.96 -11.29
CA HIS A 99 -0.47 8.46 -12.43
C HIS A 99 -0.01 9.92 -12.28
N ASN A 100 -0.45 10.63 -11.23
CA ASN A 100 -0.08 12.02 -11.00
C ASN A 100 1.13 12.14 -10.07
N ASN A 101 2.17 12.83 -10.54
CA ASN A 101 3.41 13.06 -9.78
C ASN A 101 3.33 14.24 -8.79
N GLN A 102 2.18 14.92 -8.64
CA GLN A 102 1.99 16.01 -7.69
C GLN A 102 1.88 15.55 -6.23
N THR A 103 1.41 14.32 -6.00
CA THR A 103 1.22 13.72 -4.68
C THR A 103 1.60 12.25 -4.75
N ASP A 104 2.37 11.72 -3.80
CA ASP A 104 2.69 10.29 -3.82
C ASP A 104 1.46 9.42 -3.58
N PHE A 105 0.45 9.97 -2.87
CA PHE A 105 -0.77 9.27 -2.52
C PHE A 105 -2.04 10.04 -2.90
N VAL A 106 -3.05 9.30 -3.38
CA VAL A 106 -4.45 9.75 -3.43
C VAL A 106 -5.26 8.85 -2.51
N LEU A 107 -5.79 9.41 -1.44
CA LEU A 107 -6.47 8.66 -0.39
C LEU A 107 -7.99 8.65 -0.60
N SER A 108 -8.66 7.60 -0.13
CA SER A 108 -10.11 7.71 0.10
C SER A 108 -10.40 8.87 1.07
N SER A 109 -11.54 9.55 0.90
CA SER A 109 -11.94 10.65 1.80
C SER A 109 -11.97 10.23 3.28
N ARG A 110 -12.33 8.96 3.56
CA ARG A 110 -12.26 8.36 4.89
C ARG A 110 -10.84 8.31 5.43
N ALA A 111 -9.88 7.78 4.65
CA ALA A 111 -8.48 7.76 5.04
C ALA A 111 -7.91 9.17 5.21
N PHE A 112 -8.21 10.08 4.30
CA PHE A 112 -7.72 11.46 4.37
C PHE A 112 -8.22 12.17 5.64
N ALA A 113 -9.52 12.06 5.93
CA ALA A 113 -10.11 12.56 7.17
C ALA A 113 -9.55 11.85 8.42
N GLY A 114 -9.19 10.56 8.31
CA GLY A 114 -8.59 9.76 9.39
C GLY A 114 -7.21 10.25 9.85
N MET A 115 -6.51 11.05 9.04
CA MET A 115 -5.27 11.70 9.48
C MET A 115 -5.50 12.82 10.51
N ALA A 116 -6.71 13.37 10.59
CA ALA A 116 -7.04 14.49 11.45
C ALA A 116 -7.37 14.06 12.89
N GLN A 117 -7.32 15.03 13.80
CA GLN A 117 -7.84 14.87 15.15
C GLN A 117 -9.37 14.63 15.11
N LYS A 118 -9.90 14.03 16.16
CA LYS A 118 -11.34 13.79 16.29
C LYS A 118 -12.10 15.11 16.15
N GLY A 119 -13.07 15.15 15.23
CA GLY A 119 -13.87 16.34 14.92
C GLY A 119 -13.25 17.29 13.89
N MET A 120 -12.01 17.06 13.46
CA MET A 120 -11.29 17.89 12.47
C MET A 120 -11.32 17.33 11.03
N GLY A 121 -12.09 16.26 10.80
CA GLY A 121 -12.15 15.56 9.50
C GLY A 121 -12.62 16.45 8.34
N GLN A 122 -13.57 17.36 8.57
CA GLN A 122 -14.02 18.28 7.52
C GLN A 122 -12.98 19.38 7.24
N GLN A 123 -12.27 19.81 8.27
CA GLN A 123 -11.25 20.85 8.20
C GLN A 123 -10.05 20.36 7.38
N ILE A 124 -9.61 19.12 7.59
CA ILE A 124 -8.53 18.55 6.76
C ILE A 124 -8.99 18.37 5.32
N LEU A 125 -10.22 17.89 5.06
CA LEU A 125 -10.74 17.72 3.70
C LEU A 125 -10.80 19.04 2.91
N LYS A 126 -10.99 20.17 3.58
CA LYS A 126 -10.93 21.52 2.95
C LYS A 126 -9.54 21.90 2.44
N LEU A 127 -8.46 21.24 2.89
CA LEU A 127 -7.11 21.51 2.39
C LEU A 127 -6.94 21.03 0.95
N GLY A 128 -7.66 19.99 0.53
CA GLY A 128 -7.50 19.34 -0.78
C GLY A 128 -6.23 18.49 -0.89
N ILE A 129 -5.09 19.08 -0.55
CA ILE A 129 -3.78 18.44 -0.50
C ILE A 129 -3.17 18.69 0.88
N ALA A 130 -2.64 17.64 1.51
CA ALA A 130 -1.96 17.72 2.79
C ALA A 130 -0.49 17.31 2.65
N GLU A 131 0.40 18.05 3.32
CA GLU A 131 1.78 17.61 3.58
C GLU A 131 1.73 16.45 4.59
N ILE A 132 2.35 15.33 4.25
CA ILE A 132 2.29 14.08 4.99
C ILE A 132 3.68 13.52 5.29
N GLU A 133 3.70 12.66 6.30
CA GLU A 133 4.75 11.71 6.58
C GLU A 133 4.16 10.31 6.48
N TYR A 134 4.87 9.39 5.84
CA TYR A 134 4.43 8.02 5.72
C TYR A 134 5.57 7.02 5.94
N LYS A 135 5.18 5.80 6.30
CA LYS A 135 6.09 4.65 6.36
C LYS A 135 5.32 3.37 6.03
N ARG A 136 6.03 2.40 5.45
CA ARG A 136 5.49 1.05 5.27
C ARG A 136 5.34 0.37 6.63
N VAL A 137 4.24 -0.35 6.83
CA VAL A 137 3.95 -1.07 8.07
C VAL A 137 3.37 -2.45 7.77
N PRO A 138 3.45 -3.41 8.70
CA PRO A 138 2.80 -4.70 8.53
C PRO A 138 1.28 -4.57 8.34
N CYS A 139 0.74 -5.28 7.35
CA CYS A 139 -0.68 -5.54 7.25
C CYS A 139 -1.12 -6.54 8.32
N ASP A 140 -2.22 -6.24 9.00
CA ASP A 140 -2.81 -7.09 10.03
C ASP A 140 -4.29 -7.24 9.71
N TYR A 141 -4.65 -8.41 9.19
CA TYR A 141 -6.01 -8.76 8.82
C TYR A 141 -6.55 -9.71 9.89
N LYS A 142 -7.08 -9.15 10.98
CA LYS A 142 -7.60 -9.92 12.11
C LYS A 142 -8.61 -10.97 11.62
N ASN A 143 -8.42 -12.21 12.06
CA ASN A 143 -9.27 -13.36 11.73
C ASN A 143 -9.33 -13.73 10.23
N GLN A 144 -8.41 -13.23 9.41
CA GLN A 144 -8.29 -13.63 8.01
C GLN A 144 -6.94 -14.30 7.76
N ASN A 145 -6.96 -15.33 6.92
CA ASN A 145 -5.75 -15.93 6.38
C ASN A 145 -5.51 -15.42 4.95
N LEU A 146 -4.28 -15.59 4.46
CA LEU A 146 -3.99 -15.43 3.03
C LEU A 146 -5.00 -16.26 2.23
N ALA A 147 -5.70 -15.61 1.32
CA ALA A 147 -6.68 -16.26 0.45
C ALA A 147 -6.30 -16.07 -1.02
N VAL A 148 -6.57 -17.09 -1.82
CA VAL A 148 -6.40 -17.06 -3.27
C VAL A 148 -7.79 -17.16 -3.89
N ARG A 149 -8.13 -16.19 -4.73
CA ARG A 149 -9.40 -16.16 -5.46
C ARG A 149 -9.15 -16.38 -6.94
N VAL A 150 -9.91 -17.28 -7.55
CA VAL A 150 -9.96 -17.45 -9.01
C VAL A 150 -10.85 -16.34 -9.59
N GLU A 151 -10.32 -15.65 -10.59
CA GLU A 151 -11.01 -14.56 -11.26
C GLU A 151 -11.99 -15.09 -12.29
N GLU A 152 -13.10 -14.36 -12.48
CA GLU A 152 -14.15 -14.70 -13.45
C GLU A 152 -13.63 -14.71 -14.89
N SER A 153 -12.54 -13.99 -15.16
CA SER A 153 -11.86 -14.00 -16.46
C SER A 153 -11.11 -15.32 -16.75
N SER A 154 -10.94 -16.19 -15.76
CA SER A 154 -10.35 -17.53 -15.94
C SER A 154 -11.18 -18.38 -16.88
N LYS A 155 -10.52 -19.14 -17.76
CA LYS A 155 -11.16 -20.00 -18.75
C LYS A 155 -10.48 -21.36 -18.71
N LYS A 156 -11.11 -22.34 -18.07
CA LYS A 156 -10.60 -23.72 -18.07
C LYS A 156 -10.73 -24.34 -19.47
N PRO A 157 -9.72 -25.04 -20.00
CA PRO A 157 -8.42 -25.36 -19.36
C PRO A 157 -7.31 -24.34 -19.63
N ASP A 158 -7.52 -23.37 -20.51
CA ASP A 158 -6.44 -22.62 -21.18
C ASP A 158 -5.90 -21.42 -20.39
N TYR A 159 -6.65 -20.88 -19.43
CA TYR A 159 -6.30 -19.65 -18.73
C TYR A 159 -6.75 -19.66 -17.28
N LEU A 160 -5.79 -19.44 -16.37
CA LEU A 160 -6.03 -19.24 -14.95
C LEU A 160 -5.58 -17.84 -14.56
N ALA A 161 -6.53 -17.03 -14.09
CA ALA A 161 -6.27 -15.77 -13.43
C ALA A 161 -6.65 -15.89 -11.95
N ILE A 162 -5.72 -15.51 -11.08
CA ILE A 162 -5.94 -15.52 -9.63
C ILE A 162 -5.51 -14.19 -9.03
N LYS A 163 -6.08 -13.86 -7.88
CA LYS A 163 -5.60 -12.77 -7.02
C LYS A 163 -5.43 -13.24 -5.58
N PHE A 164 -4.51 -12.58 -4.90
CA PHE A 164 -4.23 -12.82 -3.49
C PHE A 164 -4.93 -11.76 -2.64
N LEU A 165 -5.58 -12.21 -1.58
CA LEU A 165 -6.29 -11.36 -0.62
C LEU A 165 -5.69 -11.59 0.76
N TYR A 166 -5.74 -10.55 1.59
CA TYR A 166 -5.34 -10.62 3.00
C TYR A 166 -3.90 -11.10 3.24
N GLN A 167 -2.96 -10.74 2.35
CA GLN A 167 -1.54 -10.99 2.61
C GLN A 167 -1.05 -10.16 3.79
N GLY A 168 -0.90 -10.80 4.95
CA GLY A 168 -0.41 -10.15 6.17
C GLY A 168 1.08 -9.84 6.14
N GLY A 169 1.53 -9.07 7.12
CA GLY A 169 2.95 -8.71 7.30
C GLY A 169 3.40 -7.55 6.43
N GLN A 170 4.71 -7.29 6.41
CA GLN A 170 5.37 -6.27 5.58
C GLN A 170 6.05 -6.94 4.37
N THR A 171 5.29 -7.74 3.62
CA THR A 171 5.81 -8.60 2.54
C THR A 171 5.22 -8.24 1.19
N GLU A 172 5.86 -8.70 0.12
CA GLU A 172 5.39 -8.60 -1.27
C GLU A 172 5.33 -10.02 -1.85
N ILE A 173 4.37 -10.33 -2.72
CA ILE A 173 4.39 -11.59 -3.47
C ILE A 173 5.28 -11.39 -4.69
N VAL A 174 6.44 -12.04 -4.67
CA VAL A 174 7.45 -11.91 -5.73
C VAL A 174 7.43 -13.06 -6.74
N ALA A 175 6.79 -14.18 -6.38
CA ALA A 175 6.66 -15.36 -7.23
C ALA A 175 5.42 -16.17 -6.84
N VAL A 176 4.86 -16.88 -7.83
CA VAL A 176 3.73 -17.80 -7.67
C VAL A 176 3.97 -19.00 -8.57
N ASP A 177 4.09 -20.18 -7.96
CA ASP A 177 4.19 -21.45 -8.67
C ASP A 177 2.89 -22.23 -8.56
N VAL A 178 2.44 -22.80 -9.68
CA VAL A 178 1.23 -23.64 -9.73
C VAL A 178 1.64 -25.03 -10.19
N ALA A 179 1.35 -26.03 -9.36
CA ALA A 179 1.62 -27.43 -9.67
C ALA A 179 0.30 -28.20 -9.83
N GLN A 180 0.17 -28.96 -10.92
CA GLN A 180 -0.91 -29.92 -11.07
C GLN A 180 -0.59 -31.15 -10.23
N VAL A 181 -1.41 -31.44 -9.23
CA VAL A 181 -1.32 -32.71 -8.49
C VAL A 181 -2.15 -33.74 -9.25
N CYS A 182 -1.48 -34.69 -9.90
CA CYS A 182 -2.15 -35.83 -10.52
C CYS A 182 -2.55 -36.85 -9.44
N CYS A 183 -3.66 -37.57 -9.69
CA CYS A 183 -4.22 -38.67 -8.89
C CYS A 183 -4.90 -38.28 -7.56
N LYS A 184 -6.22 -38.08 -7.60
CA LYS A 184 -7.10 -38.66 -6.57
C LYS A 184 -7.51 -40.04 -7.10
N THR A 185 -7.16 -41.08 -6.35
CA THR A 185 -7.65 -42.47 -6.51
C THR A 185 -9.14 -42.54 -6.72
#